data_AF-A0AA43HIM9-F1
#
_entry.id   AF-A0AA43HIM9-F1
#
_cell.length_a   1.000
_cell.length_b   1.000
_cell.length_c   1.000
_cell.angle_alpha   90.00
_cell.angle_beta   90.00
_cell.angle_gamma   90.00
#
_symmetry.space_group_name_H-M   'P 1'
#
loop_
_entity.id
_entity.type
_entity.pdbx_description
1 polymer ?
#
loop_
_entity_poly.entity_id
_entity_poly.type
_entity_poly.pdbx_seq_one_letter_code
_entity_poly.pdbx_strand_id
1 'polypeptide(L)'
;MQITINNIPVEIREGETILEAARRIGYTIPSLCYAPGARHKSSCMVCAVRNSANGQVIPSCTTYPTDGMQIDTESDEVKLIRTLSLELLLSDHKADCEAPCSMVCPKGLDVERMLSHYDAGDHEKAFLLIASAFTLPEIGCDNCKVPCEKACRRGSIDTSVSIRAIIKEVVDGAKPSQATVEKLDASVKNDKNTFYSRLGRFTPKEKEQLKETVTTPSRCLHCACAGRSKCKLRLYATAEGIKRPRYDTSSTLPVMEKQHIAGDLWFEQAKCIRCGLCVYNSDNGFTFKDRGFGMQVVLPEENRGNIRRELADLCPTGAIYLKQQPK
;
A
#
# COMPACT_ATOMS: atom_id res chain seq x y z
N MET A 1 27.64 -23.37 -16.08
CA MET A 1 27.69 -22.10 -16.85
C MET A 1 28.01 -20.97 -15.89
N GLN A 2 28.80 -20.00 -16.32
CA GLN A 2 29.22 -18.86 -15.50
C GLN A 2 28.86 -17.55 -16.20
N ILE A 3 28.36 -16.58 -15.44
CA ILE A 3 28.17 -15.19 -15.90
C ILE A 3 28.85 -14.24 -14.92
N THR A 4 28.91 -12.96 -15.25
CA THR A 4 29.43 -11.94 -14.34
C THR A 4 28.30 -11.05 -13.85
N ILE A 5 28.20 -10.79 -12.54
CA ILE A 5 27.26 -9.82 -11.94
C ILE A 5 28.09 -8.80 -11.15
N ASN A 6 28.04 -7.52 -11.53
CA ASN A 6 28.82 -6.44 -10.93
C ASN A 6 30.32 -6.78 -10.81
N ASN A 7 30.90 -7.34 -11.87
CA ASN A 7 32.28 -7.84 -11.95
C ASN A 7 32.62 -9.06 -11.08
N ILE A 8 31.62 -9.67 -10.42
CA ILE A 8 31.78 -10.92 -9.67
C ILE A 8 31.38 -12.11 -10.56
N PRO A 9 32.26 -13.09 -10.79
CA PRO A 9 31.90 -14.32 -11.48
C PRO A 9 30.91 -15.15 -10.65
N VAL A 10 29.81 -15.58 -11.26
CA VAL A 10 28.74 -16.34 -10.61
C VAL A 10 28.46 -17.60 -11.39
N GLU A 11 28.60 -18.75 -10.72
CA GLU A 11 28.11 -20.02 -11.26
C GLU A 11 26.58 -20.06 -11.15
N ILE A 12 25.93 -20.36 -12.28
CA ILE A 12 24.47 -20.38 -12.40
C ILE A 12 23.94 -21.78 -12.15
N ARG A 13 22.93 -21.87 -11.28
CA ARG A 13 22.20 -23.11 -11.01
C ARG A 13 21.17 -23.37 -12.12
N GLU A 14 20.87 -24.63 -12.37
CA GLU A 14 19.86 -25.00 -13.35
C GLU A 14 18.49 -24.40 -12.99
N GLY A 15 17.84 -23.76 -13.98
CA GLY A 15 16.54 -23.11 -13.80
C GLY A 15 16.57 -21.78 -13.02
N GLU A 16 17.73 -21.28 -12.63
CA GLU A 16 17.87 -20.02 -11.89
C GLU A 16 17.79 -18.80 -12.83
N THR A 17 17.00 -17.80 -12.45
CA THR A 17 16.94 -16.51 -13.15
C THR A 17 18.07 -15.58 -12.72
N ILE A 18 18.33 -14.51 -13.50
CA ILE A 18 19.32 -13.49 -13.11
C ILE A 18 18.99 -12.88 -11.74
N LEU A 19 17.70 -12.65 -11.43
CA LEU A 19 17.26 -12.12 -10.14
C LEU A 19 17.66 -13.02 -8.98
N GLU A 20 17.42 -14.33 -9.11
CA GLU A 20 17.72 -15.32 -8.09
C GLU A 20 19.22 -15.47 -7.90
N ALA A 21 19.98 -15.54 -8.99
CA ALA A 21 21.44 -15.61 -8.96
C ALA A 21 22.06 -14.39 -8.25
N ALA A 22 21.59 -13.18 -8.57
CA ALA A 22 22.06 -11.95 -7.94
C ALA A 22 21.73 -11.91 -6.44
N ARG A 23 20.50 -12.27 -6.06
CA ARG A 23 20.08 -12.31 -4.64
C ARG A 23 20.85 -13.35 -3.83
N ARG A 24 21.17 -14.49 -4.44
CA ARG A 24 21.95 -15.56 -3.78
C ARG A 24 23.35 -15.11 -3.38
N ILE A 25 23.97 -14.20 -4.13
CA ILE A 25 25.29 -13.66 -3.83
C ILE A 25 25.25 -12.34 -3.04
N GLY A 26 24.06 -11.93 -2.57
CA GLY A 26 23.89 -10.76 -1.68
C GLY A 26 23.46 -9.47 -2.37
N TYR A 27 23.34 -9.42 -3.70
CA TYR A 27 22.82 -8.23 -4.39
C TYR A 27 21.30 -8.13 -4.29
N THR A 28 20.82 -7.01 -3.75
CA THR A 28 19.38 -6.76 -3.59
C THR A 28 18.82 -6.08 -4.83
N ILE A 29 18.31 -6.87 -5.77
CA ILE A 29 17.50 -6.33 -6.89
C ILE A 29 16.04 -6.24 -6.43
N PRO A 30 15.38 -5.07 -6.49
CA PRO A 30 13.99 -4.90 -6.08
C PRO A 30 13.01 -5.54 -7.06
N SER A 31 11.85 -5.99 -6.57
CA SER A 31 10.79 -6.52 -7.43
C SER A 31 9.40 -6.42 -6.80
N LEU A 32 8.40 -6.01 -7.59
CA LEU A 32 7.01 -5.89 -7.14
C LEU A 32 6.14 -7.05 -7.62
N CYS A 33 6.26 -7.43 -8.89
CA CYS A 33 5.46 -8.52 -9.49
C CYS A 33 6.10 -9.90 -9.34
N TYR A 34 7.11 -10.07 -8.47
CA TYR A 34 7.78 -11.35 -8.24
C TYR A 34 7.67 -11.75 -6.77
N ALA A 35 7.40 -13.03 -6.53
CA ALA A 35 7.53 -13.68 -5.24
C ALA A 35 8.11 -15.09 -5.45
N PRO A 36 9.00 -15.59 -4.57
CA PRO A 36 9.54 -16.94 -4.68
C PRO A 36 8.43 -17.99 -4.78
N GLY A 37 8.54 -18.91 -5.74
CA GLY A 37 7.56 -19.97 -6.00
C GLY A 37 6.25 -19.52 -6.66
N ALA A 38 6.02 -18.22 -6.84
CA ALA A 38 4.81 -17.69 -7.47
C ALA A 38 4.98 -17.55 -8.99
N ARG A 39 3.92 -17.89 -9.73
CA ARG A 39 3.81 -17.60 -11.17
C ARG A 39 3.70 -16.09 -11.37
N HIS A 40 4.44 -15.55 -12.33
CA HIS A 40 4.41 -14.13 -12.61
C HIS A 40 4.81 -13.78 -14.05
N LYS A 41 4.66 -12.49 -14.38
CA LYS A 41 5.18 -11.88 -15.61
C LYS A 41 5.93 -10.60 -15.25
N SER A 42 6.86 -10.18 -16.11
CA SER A 42 7.70 -8.99 -15.94
C SER A 42 6.96 -7.68 -16.19
N SER A 43 5.86 -7.44 -15.48
CA SER A 43 5.01 -6.27 -15.69
C SER A 43 5.49 -5.01 -14.97
N CYS A 44 6.19 -5.15 -13.84
CA CYS A 44 6.57 -3.98 -13.04
C CYS A 44 7.87 -3.30 -13.46
N MET A 45 8.76 -3.99 -14.18
CA MET A 45 10.10 -3.53 -14.59
C MET A 45 11.05 -3.01 -13.49
N VAL A 46 10.64 -3.06 -12.21
CA VAL A 46 11.50 -2.69 -11.06
C VAL A 46 12.73 -3.61 -10.92
N CYS A 47 12.67 -4.83 -11.44
CA CYS A 47 13.80 -5.76 -11.46
C CYS A 47 14.78 -5.54 -12.63
N ALA A 48 14.66 -4.44 -13.37
CA ALA A 48 15.51 -4.16 -14.52
C ALA A 48 17.00 -4.19 -14.12
N VAL A 49 17.80 -4.76 -15.01
CA VAL A 49 19.28 -4.80 -14.95
C VAL A 49 19.82 -4.55 -16.35
N ARG A 50 21.08 -4.15 -16.45
CA ARG A 50 21.74 -3.92 -17.73
C ARG A 50 22.66 -5.09 -18.05
N ASN A 51 22.59 -5.62 -19.27
CA ASN A 51 23.61 -6.51 -19.79
C ASN A 51 24.69 -5.66 -20.48
N SER A 52 25.80 -5.41 -19.79
CA SER A 52 26.92 -4.60 -20.29
C SER A 52 27.60 -5.17 -21.53
N ALA A 53 27.45 -6.47 -21.80
CA ALA A 53 28.01 -7.10 -23.00
C ALA A 53 27.36 -6.59 -24.30
N ASN A 54 26.08 -6.23 -24.27
CA ASN A 54 25.33 -5.80 -25.46
C ASN A 54 24.52 -4.51 -25.27
N GLY A 55 24.57 -3.91 -24.08
CA GLY A 55 23.87 -2.68 -23.72
C GLY A 55 22.38 -2.81 -23.46
N GLN A 56 21.81 -4.02 -23.48
CA GLN A 56 20.37 -4.21 -23.30
C GLN A 56 19.95 -4.08 -21.83
N VAL A 57 18.77 -3.49 -21.62
CA VAL A 57 18.07 -3.51 -20.34
C VAL A 57 17.08 -4.65 -20.35
N ILE A 58 17.17 -5.54 -19.37
CA ILE A 58 16.36 -6.76 -19.31
C ILE A 58 15.73 -6.93 -17.92
N PRO A 59 14.53 -7.54 -17.82
CA PRO A 59 13.93 -7.88 -16.55
C PRO A 59 14.63 -9.10 -15.95
N SER A 60 15.33 -8.93 -14.83
CA SER A 60 16.10 -10.03 -14.21
C SER A 60 15.23 -11.18 -13.69
N CYS A 61 13.95 -10.93 -13.38
CA CYS A 61 13.06 -11.92 -12.73
C CYS A 61 12.51 -13.00 -13.65
N THR A 62 12.57 -12.81 -14.97
CA THR A 62 12.14 -13.81 -15.96
C THR A 62 13.23 -14.18 -16.95
N THR A 63 14.39 -13.52 -16.90
CA THR A 63 15.48 -13.79 -17.84
C THR A 63 16.40 -14.84 -17.25
N TYR A 64 16.59 -15.93 -17.99
CA TYR A 64 17.58 -16.94 -17.67
C TYR A 64 18.96 -16.48 -18.14
N PRO A 65 20.01 -16.67 -17.32
CA PRO A 65 21.38 -16.41 -17.73
C PRO A 65 21.76 -17.19 -18.99
N THR A 66 22.52 -16.57 -19.89
CA THR A 66 23.19 -17.24 -21.01
C THR A 66 24.68 -16.97 -20.96
N ASP A 67 25.46 -17.79 -21.66
CA ASP A 67 26.91 -17.63 -21.73
C ASP A 67 27.29 -16.22 -22.25
N GLY A 68 28.36 -15.66 -21.69
CA GLY A 68 28.85 -14.33 -22.03
C GLY A 68 28.06 -13.14 -21.46
N MET A 69 27.00 -13.35 -20.67
CA MET A 69 26.29 -12.24 -20.01
C MET A 69 27.15 -11.52 -18.96
N GLN A 70 27.08 -10.18 -18.96
CA GLN A 70 27.73 -9.32 -17.98
C GLN A 70 26.67 -8.39 -17.38
N ILE A 71 26.16 -8.74 -16.21
CA ILE A 71 25.03 -8.06 -15.58
C ILE A 71 25.51 -6.95 -14.65
N ASP A 72 24.99 -5.76 -14.86
CA ASP A 72 25.12 -4.61 -13.98
C ASP A 72 23.76 -4.31 -13.34
N THR A 73 23.75 -4.21 -12.01
CA THR A 73 22.54 -3.99 -11.23
C THR A 73 22.48 -2.62 -10.55
N GLU A 74 23.53 -1.79 -10.68
CA GLU A 74 23.76 -0.61 -9.84
C GLU A 74 24.11 0.67 -10.61
N SER A 75 24.37 0.60 -11.92
CA SER A 75 24.60 1.81 -12.72
C SER A 75 23.46 2.82 -12.66
N ASP A 76 23.81 4.08 -12.94
CA ASP A 76 22.86 5.18 -12.97
C ASP A 76 21.74 4.96 -13.99
N GLU A 77 22.03 4.30 -15.11
CA GLU A 77 21.02 3.89 -16.09
C GLU A 77 19.99 2.92 -15.47
N VAL A 78 20.46 1.90 -14.74
CA VAL A 78 19.59 0.94 -14.05
C VAL A 78 18.73 1.63 -12.99
N LYS A 79 19.34 2.51 -12.17
CA LYS A 79 18.60 3.30 -11.16
C LYS A 79 17.55 4.20 -11.79
N LEU A 80 17.89 4.87 -12.89
CA LEU A 80 16.96 5.72 -13.63
C LEU A 80 15.76 4.93 -14.14
N ILE A 81 15.98 3.76 -14.73
CA ILE A 81 14.91 2.90 -15.26
C ILE A 81 14.01 2.39 -14.15
N ARG A 82 14.59 1.97 -13.01
CA ARG A 82 13.80 1.54 -11.84
C ARG A 82 12.98 2.69 -11.27
N THR A 83 13.55 3.88 -11.16
CA THR A 83 12.85 5.09 -10.72
C THR A 83 11.69 5.43 -11.66
N LEU A 84 11.92 5.45 -12.97
CA LEU A 84 10.88 5.69 -13.98
C LEU A 84 9.75 4.64 -13.89
N SER A 85 10.12 3.37 -13.73
CA SER A 85 9.14 2.28 -13.56
C SER A 85 8.28 2.49 -12.32
N LEU A 86 8.88 2.84 -11.18
CA LEU A 86 8.14 3.14 -9.95
C LEU A 86 7.21 4.34 -10.11
N GLU A 87 7.66 5.41 -10.74
CA GLU A 87 6.83 6.60 -10.96
C GLU A 87 5.63 6.34 -11.87
N LEU A 88 5.79 5.52 -12.91
CA LEU A 88 4.68 5.09 -13.77
C LEU A 88 3.69 4.21 -13.00
N LEU A 89 4.17 3.28 -12.16
CA LEU A 89 3.27 2.49 -11.30
C LEU A 89 2.54 3.37 -10.29
N LEU A 90 3.19 4.43 -9.79
CA LEU A 90 2.59 5.41 -8.89
C LEU A 90 1.61 6.34 -9.58
N SER A 91 1.72 6.59 -10.89
CA SER A 91 0.72 7.36 -11.64
C SER A 91 -0.61 6.63 -11.75
N ASP A 92 -0.60 5.30 -11.69
CA ASP A 92 -1.82 4.49 -11.66
C ASP A 92 -2.32 4.16 -10.24
N HIS A 93 -1.51 4.41 -9.22
CA HIS A 93 -1.85 4.16 -7.81
C HIS A 93 -2.62 5.34 -7.21
N LYS A 94 -3.90 5.13 -6.89
CA LYS A 94 -4.81 6.19 -6.44
C LYS A 94 -5.35 5.89 -5.04
N ALA A 95 -4.50 6.01 -4.03
CA ALA A 95 -4.86 5.84 -2.62
C ALA A 95 -4.04 6.72 -1.68
N ASP A 96 -4.60 7.04 -0.51
CA ASP A 96 -3.85 7.66 0.59
C ASP A 96 -3.06 6.56 1.31
N CYS A 97 -1.74 6.73 1.47
CA CYS A 97 -0.95 5.84 2.32
C CYS A 97 -1.35 6.00 3.80
N GLU A 98 -1.49 7.25 4.24
CA GLU A 98 -1.90 7.63 5.60
C GLU A 98 -3.11 8.56 5.50
N ALA A 99 -4.03 8.46 6.46
CA ALA A 99 -5.20 9.32 6.46
C ALA A 99 -4.80 10.80 6.68
N PRO A 100 -5.36 11.75 5.91
CA PRO A 100 -5.06 13.16 6.08
C PRO A 100 -5.33 13.68 7.49
N CYS A 101 -6.36 13.15 8.18
CA CYS A 101 -6.69 13.53 9.55
C CYS A 101 -5.62 13.13 10.58
N SER A 102 -4.97 11.96 10.40
CA SER A 102 -3.83 11.52 11.22
C SER A 102 -2.60 12.38 10.92
N MET A 103 -2.33 12.65 9.64
CA MET A 103 -1.14 13.40 9.18
C MET A 103 -1.07 14.85 9.70
N VAL A 104 -2.23 15.50 9.89
CA VAL A 104 -2.32 16.90 10.33
C VAL A 104 -2.51 17.05 11.84
N CYS A 105 -2.57 15.94 12.59
CA CYS A 105 -2.78 16.00 14.02
C CYS A 105 -1.51 16.52 14.72
N PRO A 106 -1.56 17.65 15.45
CA PRO A 106 -0.38 18.21 16.12
C PRO A 106 0.11 17.36 17.27
N LYS A 107 -0.75 16.48 17.81
CA LYS A 107 -0.42 15.54 18.89
C LYS A 107 -0.02 14.16 18.36
N GLY A 108 0.00 13.97 17.05
CA GLY A 108 0.42 12.70 16.43
C GLY A 108 -0.53 11.53 16.67
N LEU A 109 -1.79 11.78 17.05
CA LEU A 109 -2.83 10.76 17.15
C LEU A 109 -3.08 10.12 15.78
N ASP A 110 -3.09 8.79 15.72
CA ASP A 110 -3.61 8.07 14.56
C ASP A 110 -5.15 8.10 14.57
N VAL A 111 -5.69 9.21 14.06
CA VAL A 111 -7.11 9.52 14.08
C VAL A 111 -7.94 8.47 13.33
N GLU A 112 -7.49 8.02 12.17
CA GLU A 112 -8.24 7.03 11.39
C GLU A 112 -8.28 5.65 12.06
N ARG A 113 -7.17 5.22 12.68
CA ARG A 113 -7.16 3.98 13.45
C ARG A 113 -8.04 4.08 14.69
N MET A 114 -8.02 5.22 15.39
CA MET A 114 -8.93 5.49 16.50
C MET A 114 -10.40 5.40 16.06
N LEU A 115 -10.77 6.03 14.94
CA LEU A 115 -12.13 5.94 14.38
C LEU A 115 -12.49 4.50 13.96
N SER A 116 -11.52 3.72 13.48
CA SER A 116 -11.73 2.31 13.14
C SER A 116 -12.06 1.45 14.36
N HIS A 117 -11.40 1.67 15.51
CA HIS A 117 -11.74 0.99 16.76
C HIS A 117 -13.09 1.45 17.31
N TYR A 118 -13.37 2.76 17.26
CA TYR A 118 -14.66 3.32 17.64
C TYR A 118 -15.81 2.71 16.83
N ASP A 119 -15.69 2.67 15.49
CA ASP A 119 -16.71 2.11 14.61
C ASP A 119 -16.90 0.59 14.78
N ALA A 120 -15.90 -0.11 15.31
CA ALA A 120 -15.96 -1.52 15.66
C ALA A 120 -16.54 -1.78 17.07
N GLY A 121 -16.86 -0.73 17.84
CA GLY A 121 -17.31 -0.83 19.24
C GLY A 121 -16.18 -1.12 20.24
N ASP A 122 -14.92 -1.11 19.80
CA ASP A 122 -13.75 -1.34 20.63
C ASP A 122 -13.28 -0.02 21.28
N HIS A 123 -14.11 0.50 22.17
CA HIS A 123 -13.91 1.81 22.79
C HIS A 123 -12.67 1.83 23.69
N GLU A 124 -12.27 0.68 24.25
CA GLU A 124 -11.05 0.56 25.05
C GLU A 124 -9.80 0.81 24.19
N LYS A 125 -9.68 0.17 23.02
CA LYS A 125 -8.54 0.43 22.13
C LYS A 125 -8.57 1.84 21.53
N ALA A 126 -9.75 2.38 21.24
CA ALA A 126 -9.88 3.78 20.82
C ALA A 126 -9.37 4.74 21.92
N PHE A 127 -9.73 4.49 23.18
CA PHE A 127 -9.26 5.24 24.34
C PHE A 127 -7.74 5.13 24.52
N LEU A 128 -7.17 3.93 24.42
CA LEU A 128 -5.72 3.72 24.54
C LEU A 128 -4.93 4.50 23.47
N LEU A 129 -5.43 4.57 22.23
CA LEU A 129 -4.81 5.38 21.19
C LEU A 129 -4.85 6.88 21.53
N ILE A 130 -5.96 7.37 22.09
CA ILE A 130 -6.07 8.76 22.57
C ILE A 130 -5.08 8.98 23.73
N ALA A 131 -5.08 8.12 24.74
CA ALA A 131 -4.17 8.21 25.88
C ALA A 131 -2.68 8.15 25.47
N SER A 132 -2.35 7.50 24.36
CA SER A 132 -0.98 7.47 23.82
C SER A 132 -0.51 8.82 23.23
N ALA A 133 -1.44 9.69 22.82
CA ALA A 133 -1.16 10.96 22.15
C ALA A 133 -1.35 12.18 23.05
N PHE A 134 -2.09 12.05 24.15
CA PHE A 134 -2.46 13.15 25.04
C PHE A 134 -2.12 12.86 26.50
N THR A 135 -1.80 13.90 27.26
CA THR A 135 -1.64 13.81 28.72
C THR A 135 -3.02 13.96 29.37
N LEU A 136 -3.61 12.87 29.83
CA LEU A 136 -4.92 12.90 30.49
C LEU A 136 -4.80 13.43 31.95
N PRO A 137 -5.80 14.17 32.48
CA PRO A 137 -7.13 14.44 31.92
C PRO A 137 -7.19 15.64 30.95
N GLU A 138 -6.10 16.39 30.78
CA GLU A 138 -6.06 17.55 29.88
C GLU A 138 -5.97 17.12 28.41
N ILE A 139 -7.13 16.91 27.79
CA ILE A 139 -7.17 16.59 26.37
C ILE A 139 -6.83 17.85 25.56
N GLY A 140 -5.74 17.78 24.79
CA GLY A 140 -5.34 18.85 23.86
C GLY A 140 -6.37 19.16 22.75
N CYS A 141 -7.48 18.43 22.66
CA CYS A 141 -8.53 18.62 21.67
C CYS A 141 -9.53 19.73 22.02
N ASP A 142 -9.66 20.13 23.29
CA ASP A 142 -10.64 21.15 23.69
C ASP A 142 -10.34 22.52 23.09
N ASN A 143 -9.07 22.93 23.12
CA ASN A 143 -8.60 24.19 22.55
C ASN A 143 -8.03 24.02 21.12
N CYS A 144 -8.25 22.86 20.49
CA CYS A 144 -7.71 22.56 19.17
C CYS A 144 -8.53 23.22 18.05
N LYS A 145 -7.86 23.74 17.01
CA LYS A 145 -8.48 24.29 15.80
C LYS A 145 -9.03 23.22 14.84
N VAL A 146 -9.15 21.98 15.30
CA VAL A 146 -9.65 20.78 14.59
C VAL A 146 -9.10 20.62 13.16
N PRO A 147 -7.76 20.60 12.95
CA PRO A 147 -7.19 20.41 11.62
C PRO A 147 -7.57 19.05 11.01
N CYS A 148 -7.79 18.04 11.85
CA CYS A 148 -8.23 16.70 11.43
C CYS A 148 -9.60 16.72 10.73
N GLU A 149 -10.55 17.51 11.23
CA GLU A 149 -11.89 17.65 10.63
C GLU A 149 -11.83 18.48 9.34
N LYS A 150 -10.95 19.49 9.28
CA LYS A 150 -10.71 20.29 8.06
C LYS A 150 -10.07 19.49 6.94
N ALA A 151 -9.19 18.55 7.27
CA ALA A 151 -8.53 17.66 6.32
C ALA A 151 -9.35 16.41 5.97
N CYS A 152 -10.52 16.22 6.58
CA CYS A 152 -11.33 15.00 6.43
C CYS A 152 -11.76 14.80 4.97
N ARG A 153 -11.48 13.62 4.40
CA ARG A 153 -11.92 13.26 3.04
C ARG A 153 -13.44 13.32 2.88
N ARG A 154 -14.19 12.95 3.93
CA ARG A 154 -15.66 13.02 3.94
C ARG A 154 -16.19 14.44 3.80
N GLY A 155 -15.51 15.42 4.42
CA GLY A 155 -15.87 16.84 4.29
C GLY A 155 -15.78 17.39 2.86
N SER A 156 -14.97 16.77 2.00
CA SER A 156 -14.91 17.14 0.57
C SER A 156 -16.07 16.60 -0.27
N ILE A 157 -16.88 15.71 0.31
CA ILE A 157 -18.04 15.06 -0.31
C ILE A 157 -19.33 15.70 0.23
N ASP A 158 -19.49 15.70 1.56
CA ASP A 158 -20.65 16.27 2.25
C ASP A 158 -20.24 16.97 3.57
N THR A 159 -20.06 16.24 4.66
CA THR A 159 -19.80 16.78 5.99
C THR A 159 -18.65 16.01 6.64
N SER A 160 -17.70 16.73 7.22
CA SER A 160 -16.59 16.12 7.93
C SER A 160 -17.08 15.28 9.12
N VAL A 161 -16.35 14.21 9.41
CA VAL A 161 -16.53 13.45 10.66
C VAL A 161 -16.30 14.38 11.85
N SER A 162 -17.18 14.32 12.85
CA SER A 162 -17.07 15.09 14.10
C SER A 162 -16.07 14.45 15.06
N ILE A 163 -14.80 14.39 14.63
CA ILE A 163 -13.70 13.69 15.30
C ILE A 163 -13.54 14.16 16.74
N ARG A 164 -13.65 15.47 17.01
CA ARG A 164 -13.55 16.00 18.38
C ARG A 164 -14.68 15.49 19.28
N ALA A 165 -15.90 15.40 18.76
CA ALA A 165 -17.04 14.91 19.54
C ALA A 165 -16.86 13.43 19.89
N ILE A 166 -16.40 12.62 18.93
CA ILE A 166 -16.10 11.20 19.15
C ILE A 166 -14.99 11.02 20.18
N ILE A 167 -13.92 11.82 20.12
CA ILE A 167 -12.84 11.77 21.13
C ILE A 167 -13.40 12.05 22.53
N LYS A 168 -14.30 13.03 22.68
CA LYS A 168 -14.94 13.34 23.97
C LYS A 168 -15.79 12.17 24.45
N GLU A 169 -16.64 11.64 23.58
CA GLU A 169 -17.49 10.48 23.89
C GLU A 169 -16.68 9.27 24.36
N VAL A 170 -15.58 8.94 23.66
CA VAL A 170 -14.70 7.82 24.03
C VAL A 170 -14.04 8.05 25.39
N VAL A 171 -13.59 9.28 25.68
CA VAL A 171 -12.94 9.60 26.97
C VAL A 171 -13.95 9.64 28.11
N ASP A 172 -15.13 10.23 27.91
CA ASP A 172 -16.19 10.33 28.92
C ASP A 172 -16.78 8.95 29.25
N GLY A 173 -16.87 8.06 28.26
CA GLY A 173 -17.34 6.69 28.42
C GLY A 173 -16.30 5.71 28.98
N ALA A 174 -15.03 6.09 29.02
CA ALA A 174 -13.95 5.23 29.49
C ALA A 174 -13.99 5.10 31.02
N LYS A 175 -14.12 3.87 31.51
CA LYS A 175 -13.80 3.55 32.90
C LYS A 175 -12.28 3.30 32.94
N PRO A 176 -11.49 4.04 33.73
CA PRO A 176 -10.05 3.79 33.82
C PRO A 176 -9.84 2.40 34.43
N SER A 177 -9.71 1.37 33.59
CA SER A 177 -9.17 0.09 33.99
C SER A 177 -7.66 0.27 34.15
N GLN A 178 -7.06 -0.43 35.12
CA GLN A 178 -5.60 -0.53 35.26
C GLN A 178 -4.97 -1.36 34.12
N ALA A 179 -5.51 -1.28 32.90
CA ALA A 179 -4.90 -1.88 31.73
C ALA A 179 -3.54 -1.22 31.54
N THR A 180 -2.50 -2.01 31.77
CA THR A 180 -1.13 -1.66 31.46
C THR A 180 -1.14 -1.11 30.04
N VAL A 181 -0.60 0.10 29.85
CA VAL A 181 -0.29 0.65 28.53
C VAL A 181 0.81 -0.23 27.94
N GLU A 182 0.49 -1.47 27.60
CA GLU A 182 1.29 -2.26 26.70
C GLU A 182 1.35 -1.47 25.40
N LYS A 183 2.58 -1.26 24.93
CA LYS A 183 2.94 -0.37 23.83
C LYS A 183 2.12 -0.68 22.58
N LEU A 184 0.90 -0.15 22.47
CA LEU A 184 0.27 0.10 21.19
C LEU A 184 1.21 1.06 20.49
N ASP A 185 1.77 0.63 19.35
CA ASP A 185 2.76 1.40 18.59
C ASP A 185 2.30 2.85 18.45
N ALA A 186 2.93 3.70 19.25
CA ALA A 186 2.58 5.10 19.39
C ALA A 186 2.89 5.80 18.07
N SER A 187 1.90 6.55 17.57
CA SER A 187 2.06 7.65 16.62
C SER A 187 2.74 7.32 15.28
N VAL A 188 2.00 7.50 14.18
CA VAL A 188 2.63 7.69 12.86
C VAL A 188 3.47 8.98 12.94
N LYS A 189 4.74 8.87 13.31
CA LYS A 189 5.67 9.99 13.15
C LYS A 189 5.89 10.20 11.67
N ASN A 190 5.52 11.38 11.18
CA ASN A 190 5.80 11.81 9.81
C ASN A 190 7.31 11.87 9.57
N ASP A 191 7.86 10.82 9.00
CA ASP A 191 9.21 10.83 8.47
C ASP A 191 9.20 11.54 7.11
N LYS A 192 9.93 12.66 7.02
CA LYS A 192 10.04 13.47 5.80
C LYS A 192 10.73 12.73 4.64
N ASN A 193 11.43 11.63 4.95
CA ASN A 193 12.11 10.81 3.96
C ASN A 193 11.21 9.69 3.42
N THR A 194 10.12 9.37 4.12
CA THR A 194 9.21 8.32 3.71
C THR A 194 8.25 8.79 2.61
N PHE A 195 8.10 7.98 1.55
CA PHE A 195 7.10 8.24 0.52
C PHE A 195 5.68 8.03 1.06
N TYR A 196 4.80 8.96 0.71
CA TYR A 196 3.37 8.86 0.97
C TYR A 196 2.59 9.22 -0.29
N SER A 197 1.87 8.25 -0.84
CA SER A 197 0.83 8.53 -1.82
C SER A 197 -0.27 9.34 -1.16
N ARG A 198 -0.77 10.36 -1.86
CA ARG A 198 -1.90 11.17 -1.44
C ARG A 198 -2.93 11.21 -2.55
N LEU A 199 -4.19 10.94 -2.19
CA LEU A 199 -5.31 11.17 -3.07
C LEU A 199 -5.38 12.67 -3.40
N GLY A 200 -5.60 12.97 -4.67
CA GLY A 200 -5.93 14.33 -5.12
C GLY A 200 -7.32 14.77 -4.64
N ARG A 201 -7.89 15.76 -5.31
CA ARG A 201 -9.30 16.13 -5.12
C ARG A 201 -10.18 15.09 -5.80
N PHE A 202 -11.28 14.71 -5.16
CA PHE A 202 -12.29 13.87 -5.79
C PHE A 202 -12.98 14.59 -6.93
N THR A 203 -13.12 13.89 -8.05
CA THR A 203 -13.96 14.27 -9.18
C THR A 203 -15.45 14.26 -8.79
N PRO A 204 -16.33 14.96 -9.52
CA PRO A 204 -17.78 14.94 -9.24
C PRO A 204 -18.36 13.51 -9.20
N LYS A 205 -17.94 12.65 -10.15
CA LYS A 205 -18.35 11.24 -10.22
C LYS A 205 -17.94 10.45 -8.98
N GLU A 206 -16.70 10.63 -8.51
CA GLU A 206 -16.23 9.97 -7.28
C GLU A 206 -16.99 10.44 -6.05
N LYS A 207 -17.29 11.74 -5.96
CA LYS A 207 -18.08 12.26 -4.83
C LYS A 207 -19.47 11.64 -4.79
N GLU A 208 -20.12 11.52 -5.93
CA GLU A 208 -21.44 10.88 -6.03
C GLU A 208 -21.39 9.42 -5.57
N GLN A 209 -20.46 8.64 -6.10
CA GLN A 209 -20.24 7.25 -5.67
C GLN A 209 -19.97 7.15 -4.16
N LEU A 210 -19.13 8.02 -3.60
CA LEU A 210 -18.72 7.94 -2.20
C LEU A 210 -19.80 8.39 -1.21
N LYS A 211 -20.81 9.17 -1.63
CA LYS A 211 -21.90 9.60 -0.72
C LYS A 211 -22.61 8.41 -0.09
N GLU A 212 -22.81 7.35 -0.87
CA GLU A 212 -23.61 6.17 -0.53
C GLU A 212 -22.82 5.07 0.22
N THR A 213 -21.50 5.19 0.29
CA THR A 213 -20.60 4.10 0.75
C THR A 213 -20.37 4.02 2.26
N VAL A 214 -21.04 4.83 3.07
CA VAL A 214 -20.75 4.93 4.51
C VAL A 214 -21.92 4.47 5.37
N THR A 215 -21.68 3.39 6.09
CA THR A 215 -22.62 2.74 7.03
C THR A 215 -22.05 2.62 8.44
N THR A 216 -20.91 3.26 8.73
CA THR A 216 -20.25 3.18 10.04
C THR A 216 -20.79 4.23 11.02
N PRO A 217 -20.72 3.99 12.35
CA PRO A 217 -21.21 4.92 13.36
C PRO A 217 -20.64 6.34 13.24
N SER A 218 -19.32 6.48 13.04
CA SER A 218 -18.64 7.77 12.89
C SER A 218 -18.83 8.44 11.54
N ARG A 219 -19.43 7.73 10.57
CA ARG A 219 -19.48 8.11 9.15
C ARG A 219 -18.10 8.23 8.48
N CYS A 220 -17.07 7.58 9.03
CA CYS A 220 -15.72 7.59 8.47
C CYS A 220 -15.62 6.79 7.15
N LEU A 221 -14.82 7.27 6.21
CA LEU A 221 -14.49 6.52 4.98
C LEU A 221 -13.40 5.45 5.19
N HIS A 222 -12.74 5.46 6.33
CA HIS A 222 -11.55 4.66 6.61
C HIS A 222 -10.50 4.75 5.49
N CYS A 223 -10.13 6.00 5.12
CA CYS A 223 -9.34 6.29 3.93
C CYS A 223 -7.85 5.88 4.04
N ALA A 224 -7.36 5.52 5.22
CA ALA A 224 -5.98 5.07 5.37
C ALA A 224 -5.74 3.72 4.68
N CYS A 225 -4.52 3.49 4.18
CA CYS A 225 -4.17 2.20 3.62
C CYS A 225 -3.89 1.17 4.72
N ALA A 226 -4.67 0.10 4.77
CA ALA A 226 -4.46 -1.02 5.70
C ALA A 226 -3.13 -1.77 5.44
N GLY A 227 -2.70 -1.86 4.17
CA GLY A 227 -1.46 -2.55 3.79
C GLY A 227 -0.18 -1.71 3.87
N ARG A 228 -0.23 -0.51 4.44
CA ARG A 228 0.86 0.47 4.36
C ARG A 228 2.17 0.06 5.04
N SER A 229 2.11 -0.81 6.04
CA SER A 229 3.27 -1.25 6.83
C SER A 229 4.19 -2.21 6.07
N LYS A 230 3.65 -2.96 5.10
CA LYS A 230 4.39 -3.94 4.29
C LYS A 230 4.34 -3.63 2.78
N CYS A 231 3.91 -2.43 2.41
CA CYS A 231 3.74 -2.02 1.01
C CYS A 231 5.12 -1.86 0.33
N LYS A 232 5.50 -2.84 -0.50
CA LYS A 232 6.78 -2.82 -1.24
C LYS A 232 6.90 -1.62 -2.17
N LEU A 233 5.79 -1.18 -2.79
CA LEU A 233 5.79 0.00 -3.65
C LEU A 233 6.21 1.25 -2.88
N ARG A 234 5.68 1.44 -1.66
CA ARG A 234 6.05 2.54 -0.77
C ARG A 234 7.51 2.44 -0.33
N LEU A 235 7.97 1.24 0.04
CA LEU A 235 9.35 0.99 0.46
C LEU A 235 10.35 1.31 -0.65
N TYR A 236 10.10 0.83 -1.87
CA TYR A 236 10.99 1.09 -3.01
C TYR A 236 10.94 2.55 -3.46
N ALA A 237 9.76 3.19 -3.48
CA ALA A 237 9.66 4.61 -3.77
C ALA A 237 10.44 5.46 -2.75
N THR A 238 10.41 5.07 -1.47
CA THR A 238 11.19 5.70 -0.40
C THR A 238 12.69 5.51 -0.64
N ALA A 239 13.13 4.29 -0.97
CA ALA A 239 14.53 3.98 -1.21
C ALA A 239 15.12 4.74 -2.42
N GLU A 240 14.33 4.95 -3.47
CA GLU A 240 14.74 5.74 -4.65
C GLU A 240 14.57 7.26 -4.43
N GLY A 241 14.18 7.71 -3.23
CA GLY A 241 14.04 9.13 -2.91
C GLY A 241 12.86 9.83 -3.62
N ILE A 242 11.89 9.07 -4.12
CA ILE A 242 10.69 9.63 -4.76
C ILE A 242 9.85 10.30 -3.68
N LYS A 243 9.62 11.61 -3.83
CA LYS A 243 8.72 12.38 -2.96
C LYS A 243 7.35 12.61 -3.59
N ARG A 244 7.35 12.90 -4.89
CA ARG A 244 6.16 13.05 -5.73
C ARG A 244 6.50 12.50 -7.11
N PRO A 245 5.66 11.62 -7.69
CA PRO A 245 5.88 11.14 -9.06
C PRO A 245 5.88 12.31 -10.05
N ARG A 246 6.73 12.25 -11.07
CA ARG A 246 6.76 13.23 -12.17
C ARG A 246 5.49 13.19 -13.04
N TYR A 247 4.83 12.04 -13.13
CA TYR A 247 3.63 11.85 -13.94
C TYR A 247 2.37 12.09 -13.11
N ASP A 248 1.39 12.78 -13.69
CA ASP A 248 0.08 12.96 -13.08
C ASP A 248 -0.68 11.64 -13.00
N THR A 249 -1.60 11.55 -12.04
CA THR A 249 -2.41 10.35 -11.86
C THR A 249 -3.28 10.08 -13.07
N SER A 250 -3.04 8.96 -13.76
CA SER A 250 -3.78 8.51 -14.96
C SER A 250 -4.95 7.59 -14.63
N SER A 251 -4.99 7.04 -13.42
CA SER A 251 -5.98 6.03 -13.04
C SER A 251 -7.40 6.56 -12.96
N THR A 252 -8.29 5.88 -13.68
CA THR A 252 -9.74 6.06 -13.65
C THR A 252 -10.43 5.07 -12.71
N LEU A 253 -9.65 4.26 -11.97
CA LEU A 253 -10.19 3.25 -11.07
C LEU A 253 -10.95 3.90 -9.91
N PRO A 254 -12.04 3.27 -9.44
CA PRO A 254 -12.82 3.79 -8.31
C PRO A 254 -11.99 3.87 -7.03
N VAL A 255 -11.93 5.08 -6.44
CA VAL A 255 -11.18 5.32 -5.20
C VAL A 255 -11.94 4.84 -3.98
N MET A 256 -11.21 4.27 -3.01
CA MET A 256 -11.75 3.79 -1.73
C MET A 256 -12.89 2.77 -1.83
N GLU A 257 -13.08 2.17 -3.02
CA GLU A 257 -14.01 1.07 -3.21
C GLU A 257 -13.39 -0.22 -2.62
N LYS A 258 -13.94 -0.63 -1.48
CA LYS A 258 -13.52 -1.82 -0.73
C LYS A 258 -14.45 -2.97 -1.05
N GLN A 259 -13.99 -3.88 -1.91
CA GLN A 259 -14.72 -5.10 -2.22
C GLN A 259 -14.41 -6.16 -1.17
N HIS A 260 -15.45 -6.64 -0.46
CA HIS A 260 -15.35 -7.83 0.36
C HIS A 260 -15.31 -9.06 -0.55
N ILE A 261 -14.34 -9.94 -0.32
CA ILE A 261 -14.11 -11.11 -1.17
C ILE A 261 -14.63 -12.38 -0.49
N ALA A 262 -13.99 -12.78 0.60
CA ALA A 262 -14.36 -13.94 1.40
C ALA A 262 -13.73 -13.83 2.80
N GLY A 263 -14.47 -14.20 3.85
CA GLY A 263 -13.99 -14.14 5.22
C GLY A 263 -13.52 -12.72 5.60
N ASP A 264 -12.24 -12.56 5.90
CA ASP A 264 -11.57 -11.29 6.22
C ASP A 264 -10.71 -10.75 5.05
N LEU A 265 -10.82 -11.32 3.85
CA LEU A 265 -10.08 -10.88 2.67
C LEU A 265 -10.84 -9.77 1.92
N TRP A 266 -10.12 -8.69 1.62
CA TRP A 266 -10.64 -7.51 0.93
C TRP A 266 -9.79 -7.14 -0.27
N PHE A 267 -10.41 -6.50 -1.25
CA PHE A 267 -9.76 -5.96 -2.43
C PHE A 267 -10.12 -4.49 -2.64
N GLU A 268 -9.12 -3.66 -2.86
CA GLU A 268 -9.24 -2.24 -3.19
C GLU A 268 -8.52 -1.96 -4.51
N GLN A 269 -9.32 -1.79 -5.57
CA GLN A 269 -8.81 -1.77 -6.94
C GLN A 269 -7.89 -0.58 -7.21
N ALA A 270 -8.18 0.60 -6.67
CA ALA A 270 -7.35 1.80 -6.85
C ALA A 270 -5.94 1.70 -6.25
N LYS A 271 -5.68 0.72 -5.38
CA LYS A 271 -4.32 0.42 -4.86
C LYS A 271 -3.53 -0.52 -5.78
N CYS A 272 -4.19 -1.18 -6.73
CA CYS A 272 -3.63 -2.23 -7.56
C CYS A 272 -2.71 -1.66 -8.66
N ILE A 273 -1.47 -2.15 -8.70
CA ILE A 273 -0.51 -1.86 -9.78
C ILE A 273 -0.57 -2.88 -10.93
N ARG A 274 -1.63 -3.70 -10.98
CA ARG A 274 -1.88 -4.68 -12.05
C ARG A 274 -0.71 -5.65 -12.28
N CYS A 275 -0.02 -6.02 -11.21
CA CYS A 275 1.14 -6.91 -11.26
C CYS A 275 0.80 -8.34 -11.71
N GLY A 276 -0.47 -8.75 -11.61
CA GLY A 276 -0.94 -10.07 -12.02
C GLY A 276 -0.67 -11.21 -11.04
N LEU A 277 0.00 -10.97 -9.90
CA LEU A 277 0.29 -12.04 -8.94
C LEU A 277 -0.98 -12.76 -8.47
N CYS A 278 -2.07 -12.04 -8.21
CA CYS A 278 -3.35 -12.66 -7.85
C CYS A 278 -4.01 -13.41 -9.02
N VAL A 279 -3.82 -12.96 -10.25
CA VAL A 279 -4.38 -13.60 -11.46
C VAL A 279 -3.64 -14.91 -11.73
N TYR A 280 -2.31 -14.91 -11.72
CA TYR A 280 -1.50 -16.07 -12.08
C TYR A 280 -1.41 -17.14 -10.99
N ASN A 281 -1.79 -16.81 -9.75
CA ASN A 281 -1.71 -17.70 -8.59
C ASN A 281 -3.07 -17.96 -7.93
N SER A 282 -4.17 -17.78 -8.69
CA SER A 282 -5.50 -18.24 -8.30
C SER A 282 -6.05 -19.22 -9.34
N ASP A 283 -6.84 -20.18 -8.89
CA ASP A 283 -7.41 -21.23 -9.75
C ASP A 283 -8.67 -20.73 -10.45
N ASN A 284 -8.52 -19.85 -11.44
CA ASN A 284 -9.65 -19.08 -12.02
C ASN A 284 -10.34 -18.20 -10.97
N GLY A 285 -9.56 -17.46 -10.21
CA GLY A 285 -10.05 -16.44 -9.27
C GLY A 285 -10.11 -15.07 -9.93
N PHE A 286 -9.07 -14.26 -9.66
CA PHE A 286 -8.90 -12.95 -10.28
C PHE A 286 -8.58 -13.06 -11.76
N THR A 287 -9.03 -12.10 -12.56
CA THR A 287 -8.72 -12.00 -14.00
C THR A 287 -8.40 -10.58 -14.42
N PHE A 288 -7.82 -10.43 -15.60
CA PHE A 288 -7.66 -9.15 -16.27
C PHE A 288 -8.90 -8.84 -17.11
N LYS A 289 -9.42 -7.62 -16.97
CA LYS A 289 -10.46 -7.05 -17.81
C LYS A 289 -9.87 -5.90 -18.63
N ASP A 290 -10.33 -5.75 -19.87
CA ASP A 290 -9.90 -4.70 -20.80
C ASP A 290 -8.39 -4.79 -21.17
N ARG A 291 -7.84 -3.75 -21.81
CA ARG A 291 -6.45 -3.68 -22.29
C ARG A 291 -5.87 -2.27 -22.17
N GLY A 292 -4.54 -2.16 -22.21
CA GLY A 292 -3.83 -0.87 -22.15
C GLY A 292 -4.01 -0.14 -20.82
N PHE A 293 -4.04 1.20 -20.84
CA PHE A 293 -4.22 2.03 -19.65
C PHE A 293 -5.56 1.79 -18.93
N GLY A 294 -6.57 1.29 -19.64
CA GLY A 294 -7.86 0.91 -19.06
C GLY A 294 -7.90 -0.47 -18.40
N MET A 295 -6.82 -1.27 -18.49
CA MET A 295 -6.78 -2.63 -17.97
C MET A 295 -7.07 -2.67 -16.46
N GLN A 296 -7.87 -3.63 -16.02
CA GLN A 296 -8.21 -3.77 -14.61
C GLN A 296 -8.00 -5.19 -14.13
N VAL A 297 -7.71 -5.35 -12.84
CA VAL A 297 -7.83 -6.64 -12.17
C VAL A 297 -9.20 -6.68 -11.51
N VAL A 298 -9.97 -7.73 -11.81
CA VAL A 298 -11.34 -7.92 -11.30
C VAL A 298 -11.49 -9.33 -10.76
N LEU A 299 -12.46 -9.51 -9.85
CA LEU A 299 -12.90 -10.81 -9.39
C LEU A 299 -14.36 -11.04 -9.84
N PRO A 300 -14.59 -11.91 -10.84
CA PRO A 300 -15.94 -12.32 -11.22
C PRO A 300 -16.67 -12.99 -10.05
N GLU A 301 -17.98 -12.84 -9.98
CA GLU A 301 -18.80 -13.30 -8.85
C GLU A 301 -18.74 -14.83 -8.73
N GLU A 302 -18.86 -15.50 -9.87
CA GLU A 302 -18.77 -16.94 -10.04
C GLU A 302 -17.43 -17.53 -9.60
N ASN A 303 -16.38 -16.71 -9.53
CA ASN A 303 -15.01 -17.12 -9.23
C ASN A 303 -14.61 -16.88 -7.77
N ARG A 304 -15.48 -16.30 -6.94
CA ARG A 304 -15.15 -15.97 -5.54
C ARG A 304 -14.70 -17.16 -4.71
N GLY A 305 -15.20 -18.37 -5.01
CA GLY A 305 -14.81 -19.62 -4.35
C GLY A 305 -13.37 -20.06 -4.62
N ASN A 306 -12.73 -19.52 -5.65
CA ASN A 306 -11.38 -19.92 -6.08
C ASN A 306 -10.27 -19.05 -5.47
N ILE A 307 -10.61 -18.26 -4.45
CA ILE A 307 -9.70 -17.31 -3.82
C ILE A 307 -9.17 -17.86 -2.51
N ARG A 308 -7.83 -17.88 -2.39
CA ARG A 308 -7.13 -18.29 -1.19
C ARG A 308 -6.59 -17.07 -0.42
N ARG A 309 -6.52 -17.17 0.91
CA ARG A 309 -6.13 -16.06 1.79
C ARG A 309 -4.68 -15.60 1.56
N GLU A 310 -3.82 -16.53 1.16
CA GLU A 310 -2.39 -16.33 0.90
C GLU A 310 -2.13 -15.34 -0.25
N LEU A 311 -3.13 -15.06 -1.09
CA LEU A 311 -3.02 -14.01 -2.11
C LEU A 311 -2.77 -12.61 -1.52
N ALA A 312 -3.20 -12.38 -0.26
CA ALA A 312 -2.88 -11.14 0.45
C ALA A 312 -1.37 -10.97 0.65
N ASP A 313 -0.64 -12.05 0.94
CA ASP A 313 0.82 -12.02 1.15
C ASP A 313 1.58 -11.81 -0.17
N LEU A 314 1.00 -12.24 -1.29
CA LEU A 314 1.54 -11.99 -2.63
C LEU A 314 1.33 -10.54 -3.08
N CYS A 315 0.35 -9.81 -2.56
CA CYS A 315 0.03 -8.47 -3.04
C CYS A 315 1.10 -7.43 -2.62
N PRO A 316 1.82 -6.80 -3.55
CA PRO A 316 2.93 -5.92 -3.20
C PRO A 316 2.51 -4.54 -2.70
N THR A 317 1.25 -4.13 -2.90
CA THR A 317 0.74 -2.79 -2.57
C THR A 317 -0.31 -2.77 -1.46
N GLY A 318 -0.74 -3.94 -0.99
CA GLY A 318 -1.88 -4.04 -0.09
C GLY A 318 -3.22 -3.70 -0.75
N ALA A 319 -3.32 -3.86 -2.08
CA ALA A 319 -4.60 -3.82 -2.80
C ALA A 319 -5.47 -5.01 -2.43
N ILE A 320 -4.87 -6.19 -2.23
CA ILE A 320 -5.49 -7.34 -1.60
C ILE A 320 -4.91 -7.42 -0.20
N TYR A 321 -5.76 -7.47 0.83
CA TYR A 321 -5.32 -7.48 2.21
C TYR A 321 -6.31 -8.22 3.10
N LEU A 322 -5.81 -8.73 4.22
CA LEU A 322 -6.64 -9.25 5.29
C LEU A 322 -7.03 -8.07 6.19
N LYS A 323 -8.33 -7.79 6.30
CA LYS A 323 -8.84 -6.84 7.29
C LYS A 323 -8.69 -7.52 8.63
N GLN A 324 -7.71 -7.07 9.42
CA GLN A 324 -7.56 -7.57 10.78
C GLN A 324 -8.90 -7.40 11.49
N GLN A 325 -9.51 -8.50 11.93
CA GLN A 325 -10.51 -8.39 12.97
C GLN A 325 -9.82 -7.72 14.16
N PRO A 326 -10.48 -6.79 14.85
CA PRO A 326 -9.94 -6.23 16.08
C PRO A 326 -9.75 -7.39 17.06
N LYS A 327 -8.53 -7.95 17.11
CA LYS A 327 -8.06 -8.76 18.23
C LYS A 327 -7.91 -7.81 19.38
#